data_AF-A0A1L9BA33-F1
#
_entry.id   AF-A0A1L9BA33-F1
#
_cell.length_a   1.000
_cell.length_b   1.000
_cell.length_c   1.000
_cell.angle_alpha   90.00
_cell.angle_beta   90.00
_cell.angle_gamma   90.00
#
_symmetry.space_group_name_H-M   'P 1'
#
loop_
_entity.id
_entity.type
_entity.pdbx_description
1 polymer ?
#
loop_
_entity_poly.entity_id
_entity_poly.type
_entity_poly.pdbx_seq_one_letter_code
_entity_poly.pdbx_strand_id
1 'polypeptide(L)'
;MGTVAINSPKTPVTKGSSGIAAATLPNVCKMPGPPAPFVPTPLPNIGNSGDSPKGYSKTVTIDGQPVAITGASFGSQGDMASKGTGGGLVSSNTHGPTKFLGPGSMNVQIEGKNVQLLSDPMLNNCGPSGSPANAATMSGIVQMAKVVSVTYGDDKPCGRCGKTHPLEAGVETLEMIRTLFKAVRKSFDAQKGKIRDLNQAHVDLTSKRRRSKDLETKRDKRGLNPAEKQELAALTGEIPALEAKVDALMSFFKANAVLRWDRGNATFFKGYMLGVMLCVCVCKGKKGKKLAACSGRAPPVFERAVSSAGFECASPPVTWGTDDAQDEWQCAARQIMEKTQGHKPKQLIERWFSPAVKGLKPSKGPQITFQAVVEDPVTKNLTVEERKQRFKTGENVPSCSQCQEKLAALYCDTKCG
;
A
#
# COMPACT_ATOMS: atom_id res chain seq x y z
N MET A 1 15.13 1.11 -8.42
CA MET A 1 16.59 0.98 -8.24
C MET A 1 17.29 1.39 -9.52
N GLY A 2 18.47 2.02 -9.41
CA GLY A 2 19.17 2.62 -10.54
C GLY A 2 19.71 1.59 -11.53
N THR A 3 19.48 1.79 -12.81
CA THR A 3 20.05 1.00 -13.92
C THR A 3 21.43 1.50 -14.34
N VAL A 4 21.81 2.69 -13.87
CA VAL A 4 23.04 3.40 -14.23
C VAL A 4 24.08 3.27 -13.11
N ALA A 5 25.30 2.88 -13.46
CA ALA A 5 26.46 2.92 -12.59
C ALA A 5 27.31 4.18 -12.87
N ILE A 6 27.96 4.71 -11.85
CA ILE A 6 28.94 5.79 -11.94
C ILE A 6 30.26 5.24 -11.42
N ASN A 7 31.33 5.25 -12.22
CA ASN A 7 32.57 4.55 -11.88
C ASN A 7 32.28 3.10 -11.48
N SER A 8 31.78 2.33 -12.45
CA SER A 8 31.38 0.93 -12.26
C SER A 8 32.41 0.19 -11.39
N PRO A 9 31.99 -0.49 -10.31
CA PRO A 9 30.61 -0.91 -10.00
C PRO A 9 29.79 0.02 -9.08
N LYS A 10 30.19 1.29 -8.87
CA LYS A 10 29.50 2.14 -7.87
C LYS A 10 28.16 2.67 -8.41
N THR A 11 27.17 2.77 -7.52
CA THR A 11 25.79 3.14 -7.88
C THR A 11 25.42 4.50 -7.27
N PRO A 12 24.87 5.45 -8.06
CA PRO A 12 24.38 6.71 -7.55
C PRO A 12 23.13 6.54 -6.68
N VAL A 13 22.98 7.41 -5.68
CA VAL A 13 21.75 7.52 -4.90
C VAL A 13 20.75 8.39 -5.65
N THR A 14 19.52 7.92 -5.79
CA THR A 14 18.41 8.67 -6.38
C THR A 14 17.24 8.71 -5.40
N LYS A 15 16.27 9.60 -5.62
CA LYS A 15 15.02 9.62 -4.85
C LYS A 15 14.27 8.28 -4.89
N GLY A 16 14.38 7.54 -6.00
CA GLY A 16 13.78 6.21 -6.15
C GLY A 16 14.67 5.06 -5.69
N SER A 17 15.81 5.33 -5.03
CA SER A 17 16.70 4.29 -4.51
C SER A 17 16.05 3.51 -3.37
N SER A 18 15.19 4.12 -2.56
CA SER A 18 14.51 3.50 -1.39
C SER A 18 15.46 2.69 -0.50
N GLY A 19 16.74 3.08 -0.45
CA GLY A 19 17.78 2.41 0.29
C GLY A 19 17.80 2.82 1.76
N ILE A 20 18.35 1.91 2.57
CA ILE A 20 18.37 1.96 4.03
C ILE A 20 19.79 2.26 4.52
N ALA A 21 19.93 3.30 5.34
CA ALA A 21 21.15 3.64 6.07
C ALA A 21 20.92 3.38 7.56
N ALA A 22 21.03 2.12 7.99
CA ALA A 22 20.94 1.75 9.39
C ALA A 22 22.21 2.18 10.12
N ALA A 23 22.08 2.86 11.27
CA ALA A 23 23.21 3.32 12.05
C ALA A 23 24.10 2.13 12.43
N THR A 24 25.38 2.18 12.03
CA THR A 24 26.39 1.18 12.38
C THR A 24 27.17 1.58 13.63
N LEU A 25 27.20 2.88 13.95
CA LEU A 25 27.70 3.39 15.22
C LEU A 25 26.53 3.59 16.20
N PRO A 26 26.74 3.38 17.53
CA PRO A 26 25.67 3.50 18.51
C PRO A 26 25.01 4.87 18.50
N ASN A 27 23.69 4.89 18.29
CA ASN A 27 22.87 6.07 18.44
C ASN A 27 22.37 6.18 19.88
N VAL A 28 23.17 6.81 20.74
CA VAL A 28 22.88 6.92 22.17
C VAL A 28 21.85 8.03 22.40
N CYS A 29 20.72 7.68 23.01
CA CYS A 29 19.63 8.59 23.31
C CYS A 29 19.39 8.66 24.82
N LYS A 30 18.79 9.78 25.25
CA LYS A 30 18.35 9.98 26.63
C LYS A 30 17.06 9.19 26.80
N MET A 31 17.05 8.11 27.57
CA MET A 31 15.84 7.31 27.81
C MET A 31 15.25 7.58 29.19
N PRO A 32 13.91 7.53 29.33
CA PRO A 32 13.28 7.59 30.65
C PRO A 32 13.59 6.30 31.43
N GLY A 33 14.12 6.43 32.64
CA GLY A 33 14.41 5.31 33.52
C GLY A 33 15.20 5.72 34.77
N PRO A 34 15.25 4.87 35.81
CA PRO A 34 16.09 5.11 36.99
C PRO A 34 17.58 4.88 36.67
N PRO A 35 18.53 5.67 37.21
CA PRO A 35 18.36 6.87 38.03
C PRO A 35 18.02 8.12 37.19
N ALA A 36 17.36 9.10 37.82
CA ALA A 36 17.06 10.39 37.20
C ALA A 36 18.34 11.19 36.86
N PRO A 37 18.35 12.05 35.83
CA PRO A 37 17.19 12.48 35.01
C PRO A 37 16.90 11.62 33.77
N PHE A 38 17.85 10.82 33.29
CA PHE A 38 17.68 9.88 32.16
C PHE A 38 18.79 8.82 32.15
N VAL A 39 18.56 7.73 31.43
CA VAL A 39 19.55 6.67 31.19
C VAL A 39 20.06 6.77 29.75
N PRO A 40 21.37 6.96 29.49
CA PRO A 40 21.92 6.88 28.14
C PRO A 40 21.73 5.46 27.58
N THR A 41 20.99 5.31 26.48
CA THR A 41 20.68 4.00 25.89
C THR A 41 20.88 4.04 24.38
N PRO A 42 21.65 3.09 23.80
CA PRO A 42 21.70 2.92 22.36
C PRO A 42 20.32 2.51 21.81
N LEU A 43 19.78 3.30 20.89
CA LEU A 43 18.54 3.01 20.16
C LEU A 43 18.83 2.79 18.68
N PRO A 44 18.02 1.98 17.97
CA PRO A 44 18.16 1.84 16.53
C PRO A 44 17.77 3.15 15.84
N ASN A 45 18.60 3.63 14.91
CA ASN A 45 18.25 4.71 14.01
C ASN A 45 18.49 4.29 12.56
N ILE A 46 17.51 4.56 11.70
CA ILE A 46 17.49 4.10 10.32
C ILE A 46 17.14 5.28 9.41
N GLY A 47 18.11 5.66 8.57
CA GLY A 47 17.90 6.60 7.47
C GLY A 47 17.24 5.92 6.28
N ASN A 48 16.29 6.61 5.63
CA ASN A 48 15.65 6.13 4.41
C ASN A 48 15.77 7.19 3.31
N SER A 49 16.46 6.85 2.22
CA SER A 49 16.70 7.77 1.09
C SER A 49 15.44 8.26 0.37
N GLY A 50 14.30 7.59 0.55
CA GLY A 50 13.00 8.03 0.05
C GLY A 50 12.28 9.04 0.96
N ASP A 51 12.68 9.15 2.23
CA ASP A 51 12.00 9.98 3.22
C ASP A 51 12.55 11.41 3.22
N SER A 52 11.70 12.39 2.87
CA SER A 52 12.06 13.82 2.88
C SER A 52 13.42 14.18 2.24
N PRO A 53 13.72 13.74 1.00
CA PRO A 53 14.99 14.02 0.35
C PRO A 53 15.16 15.54 0.11
N LYS A 54 16.34 16.07 0.45
CA LYS A 54 16.73 17.48 0.25
C LYS A 54 18.12 17.55 -0.38
N GLY A 55 18.37 18.58 -1.18
CA GLY A 55 19.67 18.79 -1.82
C GLY A 55 19.96 17.83 -2.98
N TYR A 56 18.93 17.19 -3.55
CA TYR A 56 19.03 16.39 -4.77
C TYR A 56 19.00 17.31 -6.00
N SER A 57 19.56 16.81 -7.11
CA SER A 57 19.57 17.45 -8.43
C SER A 57 18.17 17.90 -8.85
N LYS A 58 18.09 19.09 -9.44
CA LYS A 58 16.84 19.68 -9.95
C LYS A 58 16.68 19.52 -11.46
N THR A 59 17.79 19.34 -12.17
CA THR A 59 17.85 19.36 -13.64
C THR A 59 18.15 18.00 -14.24
N VAL A 60 18.93 17.16 -13.56
CA VAL A 60 19.32 15.83 -14.04
C VAL A 60 18.61 14.74 -13.25
N THR A 61 18.04 13.78 -13.97
CA THR A 61 17.42 12.56 -13.43
C THR A 61 18.09 11.31 -13.97
N ILE A 62 18.20 10.28 -13.13
CA ILE A 62 18.56 8.92 -13.53
C ILE A 62 17.32 8.05 -13.32
N ASP A 63 16.93 7.29 -14.34
CA ASP A 63 15.68 6.48 -14.34
C ASP A 63 14.43 7.30 -13.96
N GLY A 64 14.37 8.56 -14.40
CA GLY A 64 13.29 9.49 -14.08
C GLY A 64 13.26 9.97 -12.62
N GLN A 65 14.33 9.71 -11.84
CA GLN A 65 14.43 10.11 -10.44
C GLN A 65 15.56 11.13 -10.22
N PRO A 66 15.32 12.19 -9.42
CA PRO A 66 16.36 13.12 -9.00
C PRO A 66 17.55 12.41 -8.33
N VAL A 67 18.76 12.82 -8.67
CA VAL A 67 20.02 12.23 -8.19
C VAL A 67 20.53 12.98 -6.95
N ALA A 68 21.02 12.27 -5.94
CA ALA A 68 21.67 12.89 -4.79
C ALA A 68 23.05 13.45 -5.20
N ILE A 69 23.31 14.70 -4.85
CA ILE A 69 24.58 15.38 -5.10
C ILE A 69 25.15 15.93 -3.79
N THR A 70 26.38 16.42 -3.77
CA THR A 70 27.02 16.96 -2.56
C THR A 70 26.10 17.94 -1.80
N GLY A 71 25.92 17.69 -0.50
CA GLY A 71 24.98 18.41 0.36
C GLY A 71 23.58 17.79 0.46
N ALA A 72 23.33 16.68 -0.23
CA ALA A 72 22.07 15.94 -0.10
C ALA A 72 21.88 15.36 1.30
N SER A 73 20.61 15.20 1.68
CA SER A 73 20.20 14.58 2.95
C SER A 73 18.81 13.97 2.81
N PHE A 74 18.46 13.06 3.71
CA PHE A 74 17.13 12.49 3.82
C PHE A 74 16.76 12.25 5.29
N GLY A 75 15.55 11.79 5.58
CA GLY A 75 15.05 11.58 6.94
C GLY A 75 15.54 10.28 7.57
N SER A 76 15.67 10.28 8.90
CA SER A 76 15.89 9.08 9.72
C SER A 76 14.84 8.92 10.79
N GLN A 77 14.59 7.67 11.20
CA GLN A 77 13.64 7.31 12.24
C GLN A 77 14.16 6.16 13.12
N GLY A 78 13.59 6.02 14.31
CA GLY A 78 13.87 4.89 15.22
C GLY A 78 13.89 5.25 16.72
N ASP A 79 14.04 6.53 17.06
CA ASP A 79 14.29 6.95 18.45
C ASP A 79 13.08 7.57 19.16
N MET A 80 11.86 7.23 18.72
CA MET A 80 10.63 7.82 19.29
C MET A 80 10.50 7.65 20.81
N ALA A 81 11.04 6.54 21.34
CA ALA A 81 10.98 6.24 22.76
C ALA A 81 11.72 7.29 23.62
N SER A 82 12.72 7.99 23.05
CA SER A 82 13.52 9.02 23.72
C SER A 82 12.94 10.44 23.60
N LYS A 83 11.77 10.60 22.96
CA LYS A 83 11.19 11.93 22.68
C LYS A 83 10.86 12.71 23.95
N GLY A 84 10.32 12.04 24.97
CA GLY A 84 9.95 12.67 26.24
C GLY A 84 11.14 13.20 27.05
N THR A 85 12.34 12.74 26.72
CA THR A 85 13.61 13.01 27.44
C THR A 85 14.61 13.81 26.58
N GLY A 86 14.15 14.34 25.44
CA GLY A 86 14.94 15.25 24.59
C GLY A 86 15.76 14.58 23.49
N GLY A 87 15.59 13.27 23.26
CA GLY A 87 16.16 12.57 22.10
C GLY A 87 17.62 12.15 22.23
N GLY A 88 18.33 12.20 21.10
CA GLY A 88 19.76 11.88 20.99
C GLY A 88 20.61 12.64 22.00
N LEU A 89 21.61 11.96 22.57
CA LEU A 89 22.50 12.54 23.57
C LEU A 89 23.25 13.77 23.03
N VAL A 90 23.67 13.69 21.77
CA VAL A 90 24.45 14.73 21.08
C VAL A 90 23.55 15.60 20.20
N SER A 91 22.67 15.00 19.40
CA SER A 91 21.85 15.77 18.44
C SER A 91 20.63 16.45 19.05
N SER A 92 20.21 16.04 20.26
CA SER A 92 18.92 16.42 20.86
C SER A 92 17.74 16.24 19.91
N ASN A 93 17.78 15.18 19.09
CA ASN A 93 16.78 14.87 18.09
C ASN A 93 16.40 13.39 18.14
N THR A 94 15.16 13.07 17.72
CA THR A 94 14.70 11.67 17.63
C THR A 94 14.64 11.17 16.19
N HIS A 95 14.39 12.08 15.23
CA HIS A 95 14.16 11.78 13.81
C HIS A 95 14.85 12.81 12.93
N GLY A 96 16.17 12.90 13.10
CA GLY A 96 16.99 13.89 12.40
C GLY A 96 17.32 13.56 10.95
N PRO A 97 17.95 14.49 10.24
CA PRO A 97 18.51 14.23 8.92
C PRO A 97 19.58 13.13 8.98
N THR A 98 19.57 12.25 7.99
CA THR A 98 20.71 11.46 7.56
C THR A 98 21.43 12.21 6.45
N LYS A 99 22.72 12.50 6.65
CA LYS A 99 23.55 13.30 5.72
C LYS A 99 24.70 12.47 5.19
N PHE A 100 25.04 12.65 3.92
CA PHE A 100 26.26 12.06 3.36
C PHE A 100 27.49 12.72 4.00
N LEU A 101 28.39 11.88 4.49
CA LEU A 101 29.73 12.26 4.94
C LEU A 101 30.77 12.05 3.83
N GLY A 102 30.54 11.03 2.97
CA GLY A 102 31.42 10.75 1.84
C GLY A 102 31.48 11.89 0.83
N PRO A 103 32.62 12.03 0.11
CA PRO A 103 32.81 13.08 -0.89
C PRO A 103 31.97 12.88 -2.16
N GLY A 104 31.29 11.74 -2.31
CA GLY A 104 30.65 11.35 -3.56
C GLY A 104 31.65 10.81 -4.58
N SER A 105 31.21 10.78 -5.83
CA SER A 105 32.05 10.48 -6.98
C SER A 105 33.15 11.53 -7.16
N MET A 106 34.39 11.09 -7.35
CA MET A 106 35.55 11.97 -7.46
C MET A 106 35.73 12.60 -8.85
N ASN A 107 35.03 12.10 -9.86
CA ASN A 107 35.19 12.48 -11.27
C ASN A 107 33.87 12.67 -12.03
N VAL A 108 32.73 12.31 -11.44
CA VAL A 108 31.41 12.53 -12.04
C VAL A 108 30.63 13.51 -11.20
N GLN A 109 30.27 14.62 -11.84
CA GLN A 109 29.52 15.70 -11.24
C GLN A 109 28.20 15.93 -11.96
N ILE A 110 27.17 16.28 -11.20
CA ILE A 110 25.88 16.73 -11.68
C ILE A 110 25.65 18.10 -11.05
N GLU A 111 25.27 19.09 -11.88
CA GLU A 111 25.09 20.48 -11.42
C GLU A 111 26.36 21.05 -10.75
N GLY A 112 27.53 20.66 -11.25
CA GLY A 112 28.84 21.07 -10.69
C GLY A 112 29.14 20.48 -9.31
N LYS A 113 28.38 19.49 -8.85
CA LYS A 113 28.55 18.83 -7.55
C LYS A 113 28.76 17.33 -7.71
N ASN A 114 29.59 16.75 -6.86
CA ASN A 114 29.85 15.32 -6.89
C ASN A 114 28.56 14.53 -6.67
N VAL A 115 28.40 13.44 -7.43
CA VAL A 115 27.25 12.55 -7.26
C VAL A 115 27.45 11.65 -6.05
N GLN A 116 26.46 11.62 -5.14
CA GLN A 116 26.50 10.76 -3.96
C GLN A 116 26.21 9.30 -4.34
N LEU A 117 26.98 8.38 -3.76
CA LEU A 117 27.01 6.95 -4.07
C LEU A 117 26.45 6.13 -2.91
N LEU A 118 25.95 4.93 -3.20
CA LEU A 118 25.43 4.04 -2.16
C LEU A 118 26.49 3.69 -1.09
N SER A 119 27.75 3.57 -1.48
CA SER A 119 28.84 3.25 -0.55
C SER A 119 29.28 4.43 0.33
N ASP A 120 28.74 5.64 0.12
CA ASP A 120 29.21 6.81 0.87
C ASP A 120 28.78 6.71 2.33
N PRO A 121 29.73 6.83 3.28
CA PRO A 121 29.41 6.88 4.70
C PRO A 121 28.46 8.03 4.99
N MET A 122 27.62 7.84 6.01
CA MET A 122 26.57 8.78 6.37
C MET A 122 26.57 9.09 7.86
N LEU A 123 26.08 10.27 8.21
CA LEU A 123 25.70 10.64 9.57
C LEU A 123 24.21 10.42 9.75
N ASN A 124 23.81 9.98 10.94
CA ASN A 124 22.42 9.64 11.29
C ASN A 124 21.92 10.48 12.46
N ASN A 125 20.60 10.65 12.50
CA ASN A 125 19.90 11.40 13.53
C ASN A 125 20.55 12.76 13.84
N CYS A 126 20.87 13.53 12.81
CA CYS A 126 21.52 14.82 13.01
C CYS A 126 20.57 15.84 13.67
N GLY A 127 21.14 16.89 14.27
CA GLY A 127 20.36 18.05 14.72
C GLY A 127 19.56 18.69 13.56
N PRO A 128 18.64 19.64 13.83
CA PRO A 128 17.77 20.22 12.80
C PRO A 128 18.49 20.88 11.61
N SER A 129 19.68 21.45 11.84
CA SER A 129 20.56 22.00 10.79
C SER A 129 21.38 20.91 10.06
N GLY A 130 21.22 19.66 10.49
CA GLY A 130 21.97 18.49 10.08
C GLY A 130 23.35 18.37 10.75
N SER A 131 23.50 18.96 11.92
CA SER A 131 24.63 18.79 12.85
C SER A 131 24.17 19.21 14.26
N PRO A 132 24.79 18.72 15.34
CA PRO A 132 25.74 17.60 15.35
C PRO A 132 25.03 16.26 15.05
N ALA A 133 25.80 15.24 14.69
CA ALA A 133 25.29 13.89 14.45
C ALA A 133 25.21 13.11 15.76
N ASN A 134 24.19 12.25 15.90
CA ASN A 134 24.09 11.35 17.06
C ASN A 134 24.64 9.96 16.78
N ALA A 135 24.75 9.59 15.51
CA ALA A 135 25.30 8.33 15.04
C ALA A 135 25.81 8.45 13.59
N ALA A 136 26.32 7.34 13.06
CA ALA A 136 26.74 7.24 11.67
C ALA A 136 26.47 5.84 11.10
N THR A 137 26.35 5.77 9.77
CA THR A 137 26.33 4.55 8.96
C THR A 137 27.58 4.52 8.12
N MET A 138 28.56 3.71 8.53
CA MET A 138 29.86 3.62 7.84
C MET A 138 29.80 2.79 6.56
N SER A 139 28.83 1.88 6.47
CA SER A 139 28.61 1.01 5.30
C SER A 139 27.94 1.71 4.11
N GLY A 140 27.47 2.95 4.30
CA GLY A 140 26.59 3.63 3.37
C GLY A 140 25.18 3.02 3.30
N ILE A 141 24.49 3.33 2.20
CA ILE A 141 23.12 2.93 1.92
C ILE A 141 23.07 1.50 1.35
N VAL A 142 22.41 0.61 2.07
CA VAL A 142 22.08 -0.73 1.56
C VAL A 142 20.76 -0.65 0.80
N GLN A 143 20.77 -1.08 -0.46
CA GLN A 143 19.55 -1.32 -1.21
C GLN A 143 19.11 -2.76 -0.98
N MET A 144 17.80 -2.97 -0.76
CA MET A 144 17.25 -4.32 -0.74
C MET A 144 17.49 -4.99 -2.10
N ALA A 145 17.82 -6.28 -2.12
CA ALA A 145 18.10 -7.02 -3.34
C ALA A 145 16.96 -6.87 -4.37
N LYS A 146 17.33 -6.75 -5.64
CA LYS A 146 16.42 -6.41 -6.73
C LYS A 146 15.49 -7.58 -6.99
N VAL A 147 14.22 -7.38 -6.71
CA VAL A 147 13.17 -8.25 -7.25
C VAL A 147 13.14 -8.01 -8.76
N VAL A 148 13.74 -8.91 -9.52
CA VAL A 148 13.84 -8.84 -10.98
C VAL A 148 12.48 -9.20 -11.60
N SER A 149 11.84 -10.20 -11.03
CA SER A 149 10.48 -10.60 -11.37
C SER A 149 9.79 -11.14 -10.12
N VAL A 150 8.48 -10.92 -10.07
CA VAL A 150 7.59 -11.53 -9.08
C VAL A 150 6.77 -12.57 -9.83
N THR A 151 6.70 -13.79 -9.32
CA THR A 151 5.84 -14.82 -9.92
C THR A 151 4.38 -14.46 -9.67
N TYR A 152 3.65 -14.07 -10.71
CA TYR A 152 2.25 -13.66 -10.58
C TYR A 152 1.27 -14.85 -10.64
N GLY A 153 1.78 -16.07 -10.83
CA GLY A 153 1.01 -17.32 -10.84
C GLY A 153 0.96 -18.07 -12.18
N ASP A 154 1.80 -17.63 -13.10
CA ASP A 154 1.86 -17.97 -14.52
C ASP A 154 3.16 -18.71 -14.88
N ASP A 155 4.19 -18.58 -14.02
CA ASP A 155 5.48 -19.28 -14.13
C ASP A 155 5.52 -20.62 -13.39
N LYS A 156 4.44 -21.00 -12.69
CA LYS A 156 4.32 -22.36 -12.14
C LYS A 156 3.95 -23.34 -13.28
N PRO A 157 4.55 -24.54 -13.32
CA PRO A 157 4.16 -25.56 -14.27
C PRO A 157 2.65 -25.83 -14.20
N CYS A 158 1.97 -25.73 -15.34
CA CYS A 158 0.55 -25.99 -15.44
C CYS A 158 0.24 -27.43 -15.04
N GLY A 159 -0.67 -27.64 -14.09
CA GLY A 159 -1.11 -28.98 -13.68
C GLY A 159 -1.76 -29.82 -14.78
N ARG A 160 -2.08 -29.25 -15.95
CA ARG A 160 -2.61 -29.99 -17.11
C ARG A 160 -1.53 -30.44 -18.09
N CYS A 161 -0.65 -29.54 -18.53
CA CYS A 161 0.30 -29.82 -19.61
C CYS A 161 1.78 -29.87 -19.16
N GLY A 162 2.07 -29.55 -17.90
CA GLY A 162 3.42 -29.50 -17.34
C GLY A 162 4.29 -28.32 -17.80
N LYS A 163 3.79 -27.45 -18.70
CA LYS A 163 4.51 -26.26 -19.19
C LYS A 163 4.12 -25.00 -18.43
N THR A 164 4.96 -23.98 -18.47
CA THR A 164 4.66 -22.64 -17.94
C THR A 164 3.88 -21.80 -18.96
N HIS A 165 3.06 -20.86 -18.50
CA HIS A 165 2.23 -20.01 -19.36
C HIS A 165 2.28 -18.55 -18.90
N PRO A 166 3.43 -17.86 -19.04
CA PRO A 166 3.61 -16.50 -18.54
C PRO A 166 2.62 -15.50 -19.18
N LEU A 167 2.05 -14.64 -18.34
CA LEU A 167 1.16 -13.52 -18.66
C LEU A 167 1.83 -12.21 -18.24
N GLU A 168 2.88 -11.83 -18.96
CA GLU A 168 3.65 -10.64 -18.65
C GLU A 168 2.80 -9.35 -18.71
N ALA A 169 3.01 -8.47 -17.73
CA ALA A 169 2.40 -7.15 -17.74
C ALA A 169 3.14 -6.22 -18.72
N GLY A 170 2.66 -6.14 -19.96
CA GLY A 170 3.20 -5.21 -20.95
C GLY A 170 2.80 -3.75 -20.73
N VAL A 171 3.43 -2.85 -21.49
CA VAL A 171 3.25 -1.39 -21.40
C VAL A 171 1.78 -0.97 -21.54
N GLU A 172 1.03 -1.58 -22.46
CA GLU A 172 -0.39 -1.29 -22.68
C GLU A 172 -1.23 -1.62 -21.43
N THR A 173 -1.02 -2.82 -20.86
CA THR A 173 -1.73 -3.28 -19.66
C THR A 173 -1.40 -2.41 -18.45
N LEU A 174 -0.14 -1.98 -18.33
CA LEU A 174 0.31 -1.05 -17.28
C LEU A 174 -0.36 0.33 -17.38
N GLU A 175 -0.58 0.85 -18.59
CA GLU A 175 -1.21 2.14 -18.78
C GLU A 175 -2.72 2.10 -18.54
N MET A 176 -3.37 1.03 -18.98
CA MET A 176 -4.80 0.87 -18.72
C MET A 176 -5.10 0.63 -17.25
N ILE A 177 -4.31 -0.19 -16.53
CA ILE A 177 -4.53 -0.34 -15.09
C ILE A 177 -4.30 0.98 -14.35
N ARG A 178 -3.35 1.83 -14.79
CA ARG A 178 -3.17 3.19 -14.23
C ARG A 178 -4.42 4.03 -14.45
N THR A 179 -4.97 4.02 -15.67
CA THR A 179 -6.16 4.78 -16.03
C THR A 179 -7.37 4.34 -15.22
N LEU A 180 -7.63 3.03 -15.15
CA LEU A 180 -8.73 2.47 -14.36
C LEU A 180 -8.54 2.77 -12.86
N PHE A 181 -7.33 2.60 -12.32
CA PHE A 181 -7.03 2.91 -10.93
C PHE A 181 -7.27 4.40 -10.62
N LYS A 182 -6.89 5.31 -11.53
CA LYS A 182 -7.16 6.76 -11.41
C LYS A 182 -8.66 7.05 -11.41
N ALA A 183 -9.43 6.40 -12.28
CA ALA A 183 -10.89 6.55 -12.34
C ALA A 183 -11.57 6.09 -11.03
N VAL A 184 -11.24 4.88 -10.57
CA VAL A 184 -11.76 4.33 -9.30
C VAL A 184 -11.34 5.22 -8.12
N ARG A 185 -10.09 5.71 -8.11
CA ARG A 185 -9.59 6.61 -7.05
C ARG A 185 -10.33 7.93 -7.01
N LYS A 186 -10.59 8.56 -8.16
CA LYS A 186 -11.36 9.81 -8.25
C LYS A 186 -12.76 9.63 -7.62
N SER A 187 -13.44 8.55 -7.95
CA SER A 187 -14.76 8.24 -7.39
C SER A 187 -14.71 7.98 -5.88
N PHE A 188 -13.67 7.28 -5.41
CA PHE A 188 -13.47 7.07 -3.98
C PHE A 188 -13.23 8.39 -3.23
N ASP A 189 -12.39 9.27 -3.77
CA ASP A 189 -12.06 10.55 -3.15
C ASP A 189 -13.33 11.42 -2.97
N ALA A 190 -14.27 11.37 -3.91
CA ALA A 190 -15.58 12.03 -3.82
C ALA A 190 -16.50 11.46 -2.72
N GLN A 191 -16.25 10.23 -2.24
CA GLN A 191 -17.08 9.55 -1.24
C GLN A 191 -16.50 9.56 0.17
N LYS A 192 -15.24 10.00 0.35
CA LYS A 192 -14.52 9.98 1.63
C LYS A 192 -15.29 10.59 2.80
N GLY A 193 -15.97 11.73 2.56
CA GLY A 193 -16.78 12.39 3.58
C GLY A 193 -17.90 11.47 4.08
N LYS A 194 -18.71 10.96 3.15
CA LYS A 194 -19.82 10.04 3.45
C LYS A 194 -19.36 8.74 4.11
N ILE A 195 -18.17 8.24 3.76
CA ILE A 195 -17.60 7.04 4.41
C ILE A 195 -17.34 7.30 5.89
N ARG A 196 -16.78 8.47 6.24
CA ARG A 196 -16.57 8.89 7.63
C ARG A 196 -17.90 9.16 8.33
N ASP A 197 -18.81 9.86 7.67
CA ASP A 197 -20.12 10.21 8.25
C ASP A 197 -20.92 8.97 8.60
N LEU A 198 -20.86 7.92 7.77
CA LEU A 198 -21.53 6.65 8.03
C LEU A 198 -20.89 5.89 9.20
N ASN A 199 -19.56 5.81 9.24
CA ASN A 199 -18.86 5.22 10.37
C ASN A 199 -19.20 5.94 11.68
N GLN A 200 -19.12 7.28 11.69
CA GLN A 200 -19.43 8.07 12.86
C GLN A 200 -20.90 7.91 13.29
N ALA A 201 -21.84 7.96 12.34
CA ALA A 201 -23.25 7.76 12.64
C ALA A 201 -23.53 6.37 13.25
N HIS A 202 -22.88 5.31 12.77
CA HIS A 202 -22.97 3.98 13.39
C HIS A 202 -22.36 3.95 14.80
N VAL A 203 -21.18 4.53 15.02
CA VAL A 203 -20.54 4.60 16.34
C VAL A 203 -21.44 5.34 17.33
N ASP A 204 -21.97 6.50 16.94
CA ASP A 204 -22.87 7.31 17.76
C ASP A 204 -24.15 6.53 18.07
N LEU A 205 -24.78 5.93 17.06
CA LEU A 205 -26.00 5.16 17.20
C LEU A 205 -25.83 3.97 18.16
N THR A 206 -24.73 3.21 18.03
CA THR A 206 -24.44 2.10 18.94
C THR A 206 -24.25 2.58 20.37
N SER A 207 -23.50 3.68 20.58
CA SER A 207 -23.27 4.24 21.91
C SER A 207 -24.56 4.73 22.57
N LYS A 208 -25.42 5.44 21.81
CA LYS A 208 -26.68 6.01 22.29
C LYS A 208 -27.74 4.95 22.56
N ARG A 209 -27.86 3.93 21.70
CA ARG A 209 -28.75 2.78 21.95
C ARG A 209 -28.37 2.05 23.23
N ARG A 210 -27.06 1.85 23.47
CA ARG A 210 -26.58 1.25 24.72
C ARG A 210 -26.97 2.11 25.92
N ARG A 211 -26.73 3.42 25.85
CA ARG A 211 -27.07 4.35 26.94
C ARG A 211 -28.57 4.42 27.22
N SER A 212 -29.42 4.45 26.18
CA SER A 212 -30.89 4.41 26.33
C SER A 212 -31.32 3.16 27.08
N LYS A 213 -30.82 1.98 26.67
CA LYS A 213 -31.13 0.70 27.32
C LYS A 213 -30.67 0.66 28.78
N ASP A 214 -29.49 1.22 29.09
CA ASP A 214 -28.98 1.30 30.46
C ASP A 214 -29.87 2.20 31.34
N LEU A 215 -30.34 3.34 30.81
CA LEU A 215 -31.25 4.25 31.50
C LEU A 215 -32.66 3.66 31.67
N GLU A 216 -33.21 2.98 30.67
CA GLU A 216 -34.48 2.26 30.76
C GLU A 216 -34.41 1.18 31.85
N THR A 217 -33.34 0.38 31.85
CA THR A 217 -33.14 -0.64 32.89
C THR A 217 -33.04 -0.03 34.28
N LYS A 218 -32.38 1.13 34.42
CA LYS A 218 -32.26 1.84 35.69
C LYS A 218 -33.60 2.41 36.16
N ARG A 219 -34.38 3.01 35.24
CA ARG A 219 -35.72 3.53 35.50
C ARG A 219 -36.59 2.46 36.14
N ASP A 220 -36.58 1.26 35.58
CA ASP A 220 -37.45 0.16 36.01
C ASP A 220 -37.02 -0.44 37.37
N LYS A 221 -35.72 -0.35 37.73
CA LYS A 221 -35.18 -0.93 38.98
C LYS A 221 -35.09 0.04 40.16
N ARG A 222 -34.68 1.29 39.92
CA ARG A 222 -34.28 2.24 40.98
C ARG A 222 -34.84 3.65 40.80
N GLY A 223 -35.57 3.90 39.70
CA GLY A 223 -35.97 5.24 39.29
C GLY A 223 -34.81 6.07 38.70
N LEU A 224 -35.18 7.14 38.00
CA LEU A 224 -34.24 8.09 37.38
C LEU A 224 -34.23 9.42 38.11
N ASN A 225 -33.04 10.05 38.19
CA ASN A 225 -32.93 11.44 38.65
C ASN A 225 -33.40 12.43 37.55
N PRO A 226 -33.59 13.73 37.86
CA PRO A 226 -34.08 14.71 36.87
C PRO A 226 -33.20 14.82 35.61
N ALA A 227 -31.88 14.80 35.76
CA ALA A 227 -30.95 14.88 34.63
C ALA A 227 -31.03 13.65 33.72
N GLU A 228 -31.15 12.46 34.30
CA GLU A 228 -31.28 11.19 33.57
C GLU A 228 -32.63 11.08 32.84
N LYS A 229 -33.71 11.65 33.41
CA LYS A 229 -35.00 11.75 32.72
C LYS A 229 -34.89 12.64 31.48
N GLN A 230 -34.22 13.78 31.61
CA GLN A 230 -33.98 14.68 30.48
C GLN A 230 -33.07 14.04 29.41
N GLU A 231 -32.03 13.32 29.83
CA GLU A 231 -31.13 12.59 28.93
C GLU A 231 -31.88 11.50 28.15
N LEU A 232 -32.70 10.68 28.82
CA LEU A 232 -33.49 9.63 28.16
C LEU A 232 -34.50 10.22 27.16
N ALA A 233 -35.13 11.34 27.51
CA ALA A 233 -36.03 12.05 26.60
C ALA A 233 -35.30 12.58 25.35
N ALA A 234 -34.09 13.12 25.51
CA ALA A 234 -33.26 13.53 24.37
C ALA A 234 -32.87 12.33 23.48
N LEU A 235 -32.44 11.21 24.09
CA LEU A 235 -32.07 9.99 23.37
C LEU A 235 -33.22 9.40 22.56
N THR A 236 -34.46 9.52 23.04
CA THR A 236 -35.66 9.06 22.32
C THR A 236 -35.86 9.80 20.99
N GLY A 237 -35.41 11.06 20.89
CA GLY A 237 -35.43 11.81 19.62
C GLY A 237 -34.15 11.64 18.79
N GLU A 238 -32.98 11.57 19.44
CA GLU A 238 -31.69 11.48 18.74
C GLU A 238 -31.46 10.13 18.04
N ILE A 239 -31.93 9.02 18.64
CA ILE A 239 -31.74 7.68 18.07
C ILE A 239 -32.44 7.54 16.71
N PRO A 240 -33.76 7.84 16.56
CA PRO A 240 -34.42 7.80 15.26
C PRO A 240 -33.79 8.72 14.21
N ALA A 241 -33.33 9.91 14.62
CA ALA A 241 -32.65 10.83 13.70
C ALA A 241 -31.33 10.25 13.17
N LEU A 242 -30.56 9.56 14.03
CA LEU A 242 -29.35 8.85 13.62
C LEU A 242 -29.65 7.63 12.75
N GLU A 243 -30.71 6.88 13.05
CA GLU A 243 -31.18 5.76 12.22
C GLU A 243 -31.52 6.23 10.81
N ALA A 244 -32.32 7.29 10.68
CA ALA A 244 -32.64 7.89 9.39
C ALA A 244 -31.39 8.37 8.63
N LYS A 245 -30.40 8.93 9.33
CA LYS A 245 -29.11 9.32 8.73
C LYS A 245 -28.33 8.12 8.22
N VAL A 246 -28.26 7.03 9.01
CA VAL A 246 -27.62 5.78 8.61
C VAL A 246 -28.32 5.20 7.38
N ASP A 247 -29.64 5.15 7.37
CA ASP A 247 -30.43 4.59 6.26
C ASP A 247 -30.25 5.38 4.96
N ALA A 248 -30.21 6.72 5.05
CA ALA A 248 -29.94 7.58 3.91
C ALA A 248 -28.54 7.34 3.31
N LEU A 249 -27.52 7.23 4.18
CA LEU A 249 -26.15 6.95 3.75
C LEU A 249 -26.00 5.53 3.19
N MET A 250 -26.62 4.53 3.82
CA MET A 250 -26.66 3.16 3.32
C MET A 250 -27.31 3.09 1.94
N SER A 251 -28.43 3.79 1.74
CA SER A 251 -29.12 3.87 0.45
C SER A 251 -28.23 4.52 -0.63
N PHE A 252 -27.51 5.59 -0.27
CA PHE A 252 -26.52 6.20 -1.17
C PHE A 252 -25.45 5.19 -1.59
N PHE A 253 -24.85 4.47 -0.64
CA PHE A 253 -23.78 3.51 -0.94
C PHE A 253 -24.27 2.26 -1.65
N LYS A 254 -25.49 1.80 -1.43
CA LYS A 254 -26.08 0.68 -2.19
C LYS A 254 -26.05 0.94 -3.70
N ALA A 255 -26.25 2.19 -4.11
CA ALA A 255 -26.20 2.60 -5.52
C ALA A 255 -24.82 3.10 -5.97
N ASN A 256 -23.98 3.60 -5.06
CA ASN A 256 -22.79 4.36 -5.40
C ASN A 256 -21.50 3.87 -4.75
N ALA A 257 -21.46 2.75 -4.04
CA ALA A 257 -20.25 2.32 -3.39
C ALA A 257 -19.10 2.06 -4.39
N VAL A 258 -17.91 2.57 -4.04
CA VAL A 258 -16.64 2.28 -4.73
C VAL A 258 -15.89 1.13 -4.06
N LEU A 259 -15.98 1.06 -2.72
CA LEU A 259 -15.40 0.02 -1.88
C LEU A 259 -16.50 -0.90 -1.34
N ARG A 260 -16.12 -2.07 -0.82
CA ARG A 260 -17.07 -2.99 -0.20
C ARG A 260 -17.34 -2.63 1.26
N TRP A 261 -18.39 -3.21 1.80
CA TRP A 261 -18.72 -3.11 3.22
C TRP A 261 -17.59 -3.68 4.09
N ASP A 262 -17.17 -2.90 5.07
CA ASP A 262 -16.21 -3.29 6.10
C ASP A 262 -16.92 -3.37 7.45
N ARG A 263 -17.11 -4.60 7.94
CA ARG A 263 -17.73 -4.85 9.24
C ARG A 263 -16.96 -4.22 10.39
N GLY A 264 -15.64 -4.15 10.31
CA GLY A 264 -14.81 -3.63 11.40
C GLY A 264 -14.96 -2.12 11.60
N ASN A 265 -15.19 -1.39 10.52
CA ASN A 265 -15.43 0.06 10.54
C ASN A 265 -16.92 0.42 10.33
N ALA A 266 -17.83 -0.55 10.19
CA ALA A 266 -19.24 -0.34 9.87
C ALA A 266 -19.48 0.69 8.73
N THR A 267 -18.71 0.60 7.65
CA THR A 267 -18.82 1.52 6.51
C THR A 267 -18.23 0.91 5.23
N PHE A 268 -18.39 1.57 4.09
CA PHE A 268 -17.86 1.12 2.79
C PHE A 268 -16.37 1.45 2.64
N PHE A 269 -15.52 0.63 3.28
CA PHE A 269 -14.08 0.86 3.37
C PHE A 269 -13.20 -0.38 3.14
N LYS A 270 -13.79 -1.52 2.74
CA LYS A 270 -13.05 -2.75 2.43
C LYS A 270 -12.45 -2.68 1.02
N GLY A 271 -11.12 -2.65 0.96
CA GLY A 271 -10.34 -2.70 -0.28
C GLY A 271 -10.38 -4.04 -1.01
N TYR A 272 -9.83 -4.06 -2.22
CA TYR A 272 -9.79 -5.24 -3.10
C TYR A 272 -8.58 -5.22 -4.04
N MET A 273 -8.21 -6.38 -4.58
CA MET A 273 -7.29 -6.47 -5.72
C MET A 273 -8.04 -6.07 -6.98
N LEU A 274 -7.43 -5.29 -7.85
CA LEU A 274 -7.95 -4.86 -9.14
C LEU A 274 -7.09 -5.50 -10.22
N GLY A 275 -7.68 -6.35 -11.05
CA GLY A 275 -7.03 -7.03 -12.16
C GLY A 275 -7.49 -6.46 -13.49
N VAL A 276 -6.58 -6.38 -14.46
CA VAL A 276 -6.92 -6.14 -15.88
C VAL A 276 -6.21 -7.14 -16.77
N MET A 277 -6.87 -7.55 -17.85
CA MET A 277 -6.36 -8.49 -18.82
C MET A 277 -6.60 -8.02 -20.24
N LEU A 278 -5.59 -8.28 -21.07
CA LEU A 278 -5.66 -8.10 -22.51
C LEU A 278 -5.52 -9.43 -23.24
N CYS A 279 -6.44 -9.64 -24.16
CA CYS A 279 -6.27 -10.59 -25.24
C CYS A 279 -5.82 -9.83 -26.49
N VAL A 280 -4.65 -10.19 -27.05
CA VAL A 280 -4.16 -9.61 -28.32
C VAL A 280 -4.65 -10.34 -29.56
N CYS A 281 -5.55 -11.30 -29.41
CA CYS A 281 -5.97 -12.09 -30.55
C CYS A 281 -6.79 -11.24 -31.52
N VAL A 282 -6.43 -11.33 -32.80
CA VAL A 282 -7.29 -10.97 -33.93
C VAL A 282 -8.01 -12.24 -34.35
N CYS A 283 -8.91 -12.76 -33.51
CA CYS A 283 -9.65 -13.99 -33.84
C CYS A 283 -10.65 -13.67 -34.96
N LYS A 284 -10.40 -14.12 -36.20
CA LYS A 284 -11.40 -14.20 -37.30
C LYS A 284 -12.38 -13.01 -37.37
N GLY A 285 -11.87 -11.77 -37.40
CA GLY A 285 -12.71 -10.56 -37.51
C GLY A 285 -13.36 -10.04 -36.21
N LYS A 286 -13.04 -10.61 -35.04
CA LYS A 286 -13.47 -10.12 -33.72
C LYS A 286 -12.40 -9.23 -33.09
N LYS A 287 -12.84 -8.13 -32.45
CA LYS A 287 -11.96 -7.23 -31.66
C LYS A 287 -11.43 -7.98 -30.43
N GLY A 288 -10.18 -7.71 -30.05
CA GLY A 288 -9.57 -8.27 -28.83
C GLY A 288 -10.39 -7.96 -27.57
N LYS A 289 -10.44 -8.90 -26.62
CA LYS A 289 -11.22 -8.75 -25.38
C LYS A 289 -10.38 -8.06 -24.30
N LYS A 290 -10.97 -7.03 -23.67
CA LYS A 290 -10.41 -6.32 -22.52
C LYS A 290 -11.27 -6.61 -21.30
N LEU A 291 -10.73 -7.34 -20.32
CA LEU A 291 -11.44 -7.68 -19.09
C LEU A 291 -10.82 -6.97 -17.90
N ALA A 292 -11.66 -6.53 -16.96
CA ALA A 292 -11.21 -6.06 -15.65
C ALA A 292 -12.05 -6.70 -14.54
N ALA A 293 -11.43 -6.95 -13.39
CA ALA A 293 -12.10 -7.53 -12.23
C ALA A 293 -11.61 -6.88 -10.94
N CYS A 294 -12.42 -6.95 -9.90
CA CYS A 294 -11.97 -6.79 -8.53
C CYS A 294 -12.00 -8.14 -7.80
N SER A 295 -11.16 -8.34 -6.79
CA SER A 295 -11.26 -9.54 -5.96
C SER A 295 -12.59 -9.51 -5.21
N GLY A 296 -13.38 -10.58 -5.23
CA GLY A 296 -14.75 -10.63 -4.71
C GLY A 296 -15.74 -9.89 -5.64
N ARG A 297 -16.91 -9.55 -5.08
CA ARG A 297 -17.98 -8.90 -5.86
C ARG A 297 -17.68 -7.43 -6.17
N ALA A 298 -18.12 -6.98 -7.35
CA ALA A 298 -17.96 -5.64 -7.88
C ALA A 298 -18.93 -4.63 -7.23
N PRO A 299 -18.41 -3.57 -6.60
CA PRO A 299 -19.23 -2.43 -6.19
C PRO A 299 -19.79 -1.66 -7.41
N PRO A 300 -20.95 -1.00 -7.29
CA PRO A 300 -21.62 -0.35 -8.43
C PRO A 300 -20.77 0.68 -9.19
N VAL A 301 -19.90 1.42 -8.49
CA VAL A 301 -19.03 2.40 -9.16
C VAL A 301 -17.81 1.75 -9.80
N PHE A 302 -17.34 0.62 -9.27
CA PHE A 302 -16.27 -0.13 -9.91
C PHE A 302 -16.71 -0.61 -11.29
N GLU A 303 -17.89 -1.22 -11.39
CA GLU A 303 -18.45 -1.69 -12.66
C GLU A 303 -18.60 -0.55 -13.68
N ARG A 304 -19.14 0.60 -13.26
CA ARG A 304 -19.24 1.80 -14.12
C ARG A 304 -17.88 2.32 -14.56
N ALA A 305 -16.87 2.31 -13.68
CA ALA A 305 -15.51 2.75 -14.00
C ALA A 305 -14.84 1.81 -14.99
N VAL A 306 -15.06 0.50 -14.85
CA VAL A 306 -14.59 -0.53 -15.78
C VAL A 306 -15.19 -0.31 -17.18
N SER A 307 -16.52 -0.16 -17.28
CA SER A 307 -17.19 0.11 -18.55
C SER A 307 -16.72 1.41 -19.19
N SER A 308 -16.56 2.48 -18.40
CA SER A 308 -16.07 3.78 -18.88
C SER A 308 -14.62 3.74 -19.36
N ALA A 309 -13.83 2.79 -18.87
CA ALA A 309 -12.44 2.55 -19.29
C ALA A 309 -12.35 1.60 -20.51
N GLY A 310 -13.48 1.18 -21.09
CA GLY A 310 -13.50 0.30 -22.27
C GLY A 310 -13.23 -1.17 -21.95
N PHE A 311 -13.45 -1.58 -20.71
CA PHE A 311 -13.32 -2.96 -20.24
C PHE A 311 -14.69 -3.59 -19.98
N GLU A 312 -14.79 -4.90 -20.13
CA GLU A 312 -15.90 -5.68 -19.59
C GLU A 312 -15.58 -6.14 -18.16
N CYS A 313 -16.51 -5.91 -17.23
CA CYS A 313 -16.36 -6.33 -15.84
C CYS A 313 -16.52 -7.84 -15.72
N ALA A 314 -15.45 -8.53 -15.34
CA ALA A 314 -15.48 -9.97 -15.12
C ALA A 314 -16.04 -10.34 -13.74
N SER A 315 -15.96 -9.43 -12.77
CA SER A 315 -16.50 -9.67 -11.43
C SER A 315 -18.02 -9.62 -11.38
N PRO A 316 -18.67 -10.52 -10.61
CA PRO A 316 -20.11 -10.46 -10.41
C PRO A 316 -20.48 -9.22 -9.58
N PRO A 317 -21.64 -8.59 -9.84
CA PRO A 317 -22.09 -7.43 -9.08
C PRO A 317 -22.37 -7.81 -7.62
N VAL A 318 -22.23 -6.85 -6.72
CA VAL A 318 -22.65 -7.03 -5.33
C VAL A 318 -24.18 -7.19 -5.28
N THR A 319 -24.66 -8.19 -4.53
CA THR A 319 -26.09 -8.40 -4.30
C THR A 319 -26.41 -8.08 -2.85
N TRP A 320 -27.13 -6.99 -2.61
CA TRP A 320 -27.51 -6.59 -1.25
C TRP A 320 -28.56 -7.54 -0.69
N GLY A 321 -28.36 -8.08 0.51
CA GLY A 321 -29.33 -8.95 1.19
C GLY A 321 -29.00 -10.45 1.16
N THR A 322 -27.94 -10.87 0.46
CA THR A 322 -27.33 -12.19 0.64
C THR A 322 -26.32 -12.13 1.77
N ASP A 323 -26.22 -13.18 2.59
CA ASP A 323 -25.32 -13.22 3.75
C ASP A 323 -23.86 -12.90 3.35
N ASP A 324 -23.39 -11.69 3.67
CA ASP A 324 -22.00 -11.23 3.48
C ASP A 324 -20.97 -12.13 4.18
N ALA A 325 -21.44 -13.09 5.01
CA ALA A 325 -20.63 -14.09 5.70
C ALA A 325 -19.99 -15.12 4.74
N GLN A 326 -20.48 -15.22 3.50
CA GLN A 326 -19.97 -16.13 2.47
C GLN A 326 -19.23 -15.41 1.32
N ASP A 327 -18.78 -14.16 1.51
CA ASP A 327 -17.92 -13.47 0.52
C ASP A 327 -16.51 -14.10 0.54
N GLU A 328 -16.44 -15.36 0.12
CA GLU A 328 -15.22 -16.14 -0.05
C GLU A 328 -14.28 -15.34 -0.95
N TRP A 329 -13.01 -15.31 -0.57
CA TRP A 329 -12.01 -14.56 -1.30
C TRP A 329 -11.85 -15.10 -2.73
N GLN A 330 -12.38 -14.36 -3.70
CA GLN A 330 -12.22 -14.66 -5.13
C GLN A 330 -11.20 -13.70 -5.74
N CYS A 331 -10.05 -14.19 -6.21
CA CYS A 331 -9.05 -13.32 -6.87
C CYS A 331 -9.61 -12.68 -8.14
N ALA A 332 -9.11 -11.50 -8.50
CA ALA A 332 -9.52 -10.81 -9.73
C ALA A 332 -9.05 -11.60 -10.96
N ALA A 333 -7.82 -12.13 -10.93
CA ALA A 333 -7.26 -12.97 -11.97
C ALA A 333 -8.12 -14.21 -12.29
N ARG A 334 -8.58 -14.94 -11.27
CA ARG A 334 -9.45 -16.11 -11.46
C ARG A 334 -10.73 -15.74 -12.19
N GLN A 335 -11.41 -14.69 -11.72
CA GLN A 335 -12.67 -14.21 -12.32
C GLN A 335 -12.47 -13.77 -13.78
N ILE A 336 -11.34 -13.10 -14.07
CA ILE A 336 -10.95 -12.77 -15.45
C ILE A 336 -10.82 -14.04 -16.29
N MET A 337 -10.08 -15.05 -15.82
CA MET A 337 -9.84 -16.27 -16.59
C MET A 337 -11.12 -17.04 -16.87
N GLU A 338 -12.02 -17.13 -15.90
CA GLU A 338 -13.33 -17.77 -16.07
C GLU A 338 -14.20 -17.05 -17.12
N LYS A 339 -13.99 -15.73 -17.31
CA LYS A 339 -14.74 -14.89 -18.26
C LYS A 339 -14.04 -14.69 -19.62
N THR A 340 -12.92 -15.37 -19.86
CA THR A 340 -12.18 -15.30 -21.14
C THR A 340 -12.96 -15.90 -22.32
N GLN A 341 -13.90 -16.82 -22.10
CA GLN A 341 -14.83 -17.34 -23.14
C GLN A 341 -14.12 -17.75 -24.46
N GLY A 342 -12.99 -18.45 -24.36
CA GLY A 342 -12.22 -18.91 -25.53
C GLY A 342 -11.17 -17.92 -26.04
N HIS A 343 -11.06 -16.72 -25.46
CA HIS A 343 -9.93 -15.83 -25.69
C HIS A 343 -8.68 -16.31 -24.93
N LYS A 344 -7.51 -16.27 -25.58
CA LYS A 344 -6.23 -16.53 -24.93
C LYS A 344 -5.71 -15.24 -24.27
N PRO A 345 -5.60 -15.17 -22.95
CA PRO A 345 -5.00 -14.03 -22.27
C PRO A 345 -3.52 -13.92 -22.69
N LYS A 346 -3.03 -12.70 -22.91
CA LYS A 346 -1.59 -12.45 -23.16
C LYS A 346 -0.93 -11.66 -22.05
N GLN A 347 -1.65 -10.71 -21.48
CA GLN A 347 -1.14 -9.86 -20.43
C GLN A 347 -2.17 -9.79 -19.30
N LEU A 348 -1.70 -9.92 -18.08
CA LEU A 348 -2.50 -9.81 -16.87
C LEU A 348 -1.70 -9.01 -15.84
N ILE A 349 -2.37 -8.13 -15.12
CA ILE A 349 -1.78 -7.48 -13.95
C ILE A 349 -2.83 -7.24 -12.89
N GLU A 350 -2.47 -7.45 -11.64
CA GLU A 350 -3.28 -7.13 -10.47
C GLU A 350 -2.61 -6.06 -9.60
N ARG A 351 -3.40 -5.15 -9.02
CA ARG A 351 -2.95 -4.13 -8.04
C ARG A 351 -3.83 -4.07 -6.82
N TRP A 352 -3.25 -3.73 -5.67
CA TRP A 352 -4.04 -3.54 -4.45
C TRP A 352 -4.72 -2.17 -4.42
N PHE A 353 -6.04 -2.13 -4.22
CA PHE A 353 -6.80 -0.91 -4.02
C PHE A 353 -7.39 -0.86 -2.60
N SER A 354 -6.71 -0.15 -1.70
CA SER A 354 -7.16 0.09 -0.32
C SER A 354 -6.70 1.48 0.13
N PRO A 355 -7.32 2.54 -0.40
CA PRO A 355 -6.92 3.92 -0.11
C PRO A 355 -7.25 4.30 1.35
N ALA A 356 -6.42 5.12 1.98
CA ALA A 356 -6.61 5.51 3.38
C ALA A 356 -7.67 6.60 3.59
N VAL A 357 -8.35 6.56 4.73
CA VAL A 357 -9.27 7.60 5.24
C VAL A 357 -8.84 7.97 6.65
N LYS A 358 -8.56 9.25 6.90
CA LYS A 358 -8.27 9.76 8.24
C LYS A 358 -9.36 9.34 9.23
N GLY A 359 -8.95 8.78 10.37
CA GLY A 359 -9.85 8.30 11.43
C GLY A 359 -10.29 6.83 11.30
N LEU A 360 -10.11 6.21 10.12
CA LEU A 360 -10.48 4.81 9.91
C LEU A 360 -9.23 3.93 9.87
N LYS A 361 -9.33 2.73 10.46
CA LYS A 361 -8.27 1.73 10.40
C LYS A 361 -8.40 0.95 9.09
N PRO A 362 -7.45 1.08 8.13
CA PRO A 362 -7.56 0.37 6.86
C PRO A 362 -7.48 -1.13 7.09
N SER A 363 -8.29 -1.88 6.35
CA SER A 363 -8.14 -3.33 6.29
C SER A 363 -6.73 -3.66 5.79
N LYS A 364 -6.04 -4.54 6.52
CA LYS A 364 -4.65 -4.94 6.22
C LYS A 364 -4.54 -5.77 4.93
N GLY A 365 -5.65 -6.06 4.25
CA GLY A 365 -5.71 -6.87 3.04
C GLY A 365 -5.37 -8.35 3.29
N PRO A 366 -5.27 -9.17 2.23
CA PRO A 366 -4.68 -10.51 2.34
C PRO A 366 -3.17 -10.40 2.56
N GLN A 367 -2.59 -11.39 3.26
CA GLN A 367 -1.15 -11.63 3.21
C GLN A 367 -0.93 -12.70 2.15
N ILE A 368 -0.08 -12.40 1.17
CA ILE A 368 0.10 -13.26 -0.01
C ILE A 368 1.51 -13.83 0.03
N THR A 369 1.58 -15.15 -0.15
CA THR A 369 2.82 -15.89 -0.35
C THR A 369 3.10 -15.97 -1.85
N PHE A 370 4.32 -15.66 -2.26
CA PHE A 370 4.75 -15.73 -3.66
C PHE A 370 6.26 -15.95 -3.73
N GLN A 371 6.72 -16.44 -4.88
CA GLN A 371 8.14 -16.54 -5.19
C GLN A 371 8.59 -15.26 -5.90
N ALA A 372 9.76 -14.77 -5.50
CA ALA A 372 10.42 -13.62 -6.11
C ALA A 372 11.78 -14.07 -6.63
N VAL A 373 12.09 -13.72 -7.88
CA VAL A 373 13.46 -13.84 -8.39
C VAL A 373 14.22 -12.61 -7.95
N VAL A 374 15.26 -12.84 -7.17
CA VAL A 374 16.06 -11.83 -6.52
C VAL A 374 17.45 -11.86 -7.14
N GLU A 375 17.87 -10.73 -7.69
CA GLU A 375 19.23 -10.55 -8.16
C GLU A 375 20.08 -10.04 -6.99
N ASP A 376 21.10 -10.82 -6.66
CA ASP A 376 22.13 -10.39 -5.73
C ASP A 376 22.83 -9.14 -6.29
N PRO A 377 22.86 -8.04 -5.51
CA PRO A 377 23.32 -6.76 -6.03
C PRO A 377 24.82 -6.76 -6.40
N VAL A 378 25.62 -7.66 -5.81
CA VAL A 378 27.07 -7.73 -5.96
C VAL A 378 27.46 -8.75 -7.02
N THR A 379 26.96 -9.97 -6.89
CA THR A 379 27.33 -11.12 -7.74
C THR A 379 26.48 -11.24 -9.01
N LYS A 380 25.36 -10.51 -9.10
CA LYS A 380 24.36 -10.62 -10.17
C LYS A 380 23.70 -12.00 -10.28
N ASN A 381 23.95 -12.89 -9.31
CA ASN A 381 23.31 -14.18 -9.26
C ASN A 381 21.81 -14.03 -9.00
N LEU A 382 21.02 -14.85 -9.70
CA LEU A 382 19.58 -14.91 -9.52
C LEU A 382 19.24 -16.03 -8.54
N THR A 383 18.59 -15.69 -7.44
CA THR A 383 18.04 -16.64 -6.47
C THR A 383 16.52 -16.55 -6.45
N VAL A 384 15.85 -17.65 -6.14
CA VAL A 384 14.40 -17.67 -5.93
C VAL A 384 14.14 -17.69 -4.43
N GLU A 385 13.43 -16.68 -3.94
CA GLU A 385 13.06 -16.54 -2.55
C GLU A 385 11.54 -16.60 -2.40
N GLU A 386 11.04 -17.35 -1.41
CA GLU A 386 9.64 -17.26 -1.01
C GLU A 386 9.44 -16.04 -0.09
N ARG A 387 8.47 -15.18 -0.43
CA ARG A 387 8.10 -14.00 0.34
C ARG A 387 6.66 -14.07 0.76
N LYS A 388 6.39 -13.60 1.97
CA LYS A 388 5.04 -13.55 2.54
C LYS A 388 4.75 -12.15 3.07
N GLN A 389 4.13 -11.30 2.26
CA GLN A 389 3.91 -9.88 2.59
C GLN A 389 2.49 -9.40 2.33
N ARG A 390 2.20 -8.22 2.86
CA ARG A 390 1.01 -7.43 2.56
C ARG A 390 1.40 -6.29 1.63
N PHE A 391 0.46 -5.85 0.82
CA PHE A 391 0.70 -4.85 -0.21
C PHE A 391 0.06 -3.51 0.17
N LYS A 392 0.74 -2.43 -0.20
CA LYS A 392 0.22 -1.06 -0.11
C LYS A 392 -0.63 -0.76 -1.33
N THR A 393 -1.53 0.22 -1.18
CA THR A 393 -2.39 0.59 -2.31
C THR A 393 -1.57 1.09 -3.49
N GLY A 394 -1.87 0.60 -4.68
CA GLY A 394 -1.16 0.91 -5.93
C GLY A 394 0.01 -0.02 -6.25
N GLU A 395 0.47 -0.84 -5.29
CA GLU A 395 1.46 -1.87 -5.57
C GLU A 395 0.87 -2.98 -6.45
N ASN A 396 1.69 -3.54 -7.33
CA ASN A 396 1.35 -4.74 -8.07
C ASN A 396 1.34 -5.92 -7.10
N VAL A 397 0.35 -6.80 -7.26
CA VAL A 397 0.09 -7.89 -6.31
C VAL A 397 0.02 -9.20 -7.08
N PRO A 398 0.71 -10.26 -6.64
CA PRO A 398 0.51 -11.61 -7.15
C PRO A 398 -0.89 -12.11 -6.86
N SER A 399 -1.38 -13.01 -7.69
CA SER A 399 -2.56 -13.81 -7.33
C SER A 399 -2.35 -14.56 -6.01
N CYS A 400 -3.42 -14.96 -5.32
CA CYS A 400 -3.28 -15.80 -4.12
C CYS A 400 -2.63 -17.16 -4.43
N SER A 401 -2.11 -17.85 -3.42
CA SER A 401 -1.41 -19.14 -3.59
C SER A 401 -2.20 -20.17 -4.40
N GLN A 402 -3.50 -20.33 -4.11
CA GLN A 402 -4.38 -21.24 -4.86
C GLN A 402 -4.52 -20.85 -6.33
N CYS A 403 -4.62 -19.54 -6.58
CA CYS A 403 -4.73 -19.01 -7.92
C CYS A 403 -3.41 -19.19 -8.68
N GLN A 404 -2.26 -19.00 -8.04
CA GLN A 404 -0.95 -19.24 -8.64
C GLN A 404 -0.75 -20.69 -9.12
N GLU A 405 -1.43 -21.67 -8.52
CA GLU A 405 -1.34 -23.08 -8.92
C GLU A 405 -2.34 -23.47 -10.00
N LYS A 406 -3.52 -22.85 -9.98
CA LYS A 406 -4.66 -23.29 -10.80
C LYS A 406 -4.90 -22.42 -12.02
N LEU A 407 -4.42 -21.16 -12.04
CA LEU A 407 -4.76 -20.23 -13.11
C LEU A 407 -4.30 -20.74 -14.47
N ALA A 408 -3.06 -21.21 -14.59
CA ALA A 408 -2.51 -21.69 -15.87
C ALA A 408 -3.40 -22.78 -16.51
N ALA A 409 -3.99 -23.66 -15.70
CA ALA A 409 -4.89 -24.70 -16.19
C ALA A 409 -6.20 -24.15 -16.78
N LEU A 410 -6.68 -22.98 -16.33
CA LEU A 410 -7.91 -22.37 -16.85
C LEU A 410 -7.76 -21.87 -18.29
N TYR A 411 -6.54 -21.54 -18.71
CA TYR A 411 -6.27 -21.01 -20.06
C TYR A 411 -5.24 -21.84 -20.85
N CYS A 412 -4.79 -22.98 -20.33
CA CYS A 412 -3.83 -23.88 -20.98
C CYS A 412 -4.27 -24.27 -22.40
N ASP A 413 -5.53 -24.68 -22.54
CA ASP A 413 -6.09 -25.19 -23.80
C ASP A 413 -6.83 -24.11 -24.60
N THR A 414 -6.79 -22.85 -24.14
CA THR A 414 -7.43 -21.75 -24.87
C THR A 414 -6.68 -21.49 -26.18
N LYS A 415 -7.28 -21.97 -27.27
CA LYS A 415 -6.88 -21.63 -28.63
C LYS A 415 -7.73 -20.44 -29.07
N CYS A 416 -7.08 -19.34 -29.43
CA CYS A 416 -7.76 -18.29 -30.18
C CYS A 416 -8.15 -18.88 -31.53
N GLY A 417 -9.46 -19.06 -31.73
CA GLY A 417 -10.03 -19.73 -32.89
C GLY A 417 -9.89 -18.99 -34.19
#